data_AF-A0A2M6Y8P3-F1
#
_entry.id   AF-A0A2M6Y8P3-F1
#
_cell.length_a   1.000
_cell.length_b   1.000
_cell.length_c   1.000
_cell.angle_alpha   90.00
_cell.angle_beta   90.00
_cell.angle_gamma   90.00
#
_symmetry.space_group_name_H-M   'P 1'
#
loop_
_entity.id
_entity.type
_entity.pdbx_description
1 polymer ?
#
loop_
_entity_poly.entity_id
_entity_poly.type
_entity_poly.pdbx_seq_one_letter_code
_entity_poly.pdbx_strand_id
1 'polypeptide(L)' 'CSGDPVYATKVLSEVIVAGIPVITMDSELQITTGSWLSKKGLITEAEGDQPGSIAVLYKDVLAMGFEPLVLGNIKGFLNH' A
#
# COMPACT_ATOMS: atom_id res chain seq x y z
N CYS A 1 5.64 -9.16 -7.23
CA CYS A 1 4.22 -9.21 -6.82
C CYS A 1 3.55 -10.34 -7.58
N SER A 2 3.22 -11.44 -6.90
CA SER A 2 2.51 -12.58 -7.52
C SER A 2 1.02 -12.32 -7.72
N GLY A 3 0.48 -11.23 -7.14
CA GLY A 3 -0.97 -10.97 -7.10
C GLY A 3 -1.74 -11.96 -6.22
N ASP A 4 -1.02 -12.70 -5.37
CA ASP A 4 -1.58 -13.67 -4.43
C ASP A 4 -1.22 -13.21 -3.01
N PRO A 5 -2.17 -12.60 -2.28
CA PRO A 5 -1.91 -12.07 -0.96
C PRO A 5 -1.63 -13.17 0.08
N VAL A 6 -2.13 -14.40 -0.12
CA VAL A 6 -1.92 -15.52 0.82
C VAL A 6 -0.49 -16.00 0.72
N TYR A 7 -0.03 -16.29 -0.50
CA TYR A 7 1.35 -16.71 -0.74
C TYR A 7 2.34 -15.61 -0.35
N ALA A 8 2.07 -14.37 -0.78
CA ALA A 8 2.94 -13.23 -0.50
C ALA A 8 3.03 -12.94 1.01
N THR A 9 1.95 -13.08 1.78
CA THR A 9 1.98 -12.91 3.24
C THR A 9 2.99 -13.85 3.91
N LYS A 10 3.02 -15.12 3.49
CA LYS A 10 3.93 -16.12 4.05
C LYS A 10 5.39 -15.73 3.79
N VAL A 11 5.71 -15.45 2.53
CA VAL A 11 7.08 -15.09 2.12
C VAL A 11 7.54 -13.80 2.78
N LEU A 12 6.70 -12.75 2.76
CA LEU A 12 7.08 -11.45 3.33
C LEU A 12 7.20 -11.49 4.84
N SER A 13 6.44 -12.33 5.55
CA SER A 13 6.63 -12.49 6.99
C SER A 13 8.02 -13.02 7.33
N GLU A 14 8.61 -13.91 6.52
CA GLU A 14 9.95 -14.44 6.75
C GLU A 14 11.03 -13.38 6.47
N VAL A 15 10.87 -12.63 5.37
CA VAL A 15 11.77 -11.53 4.98
C VAL A 15 11.78 -10.41 6.04
N ILE A 16 10.61 -9.99 6.51
CA ILE A 16 10.48 -8.94 7.52
C ILE A 16 11.08 -9.38 8.85
N VAL A 17 10.86 -10.63 9.28
CA VAL A 17 11.47 -11.18 10.50
C VAL A 17 12.99 -11.25 10.40
N ALA A 18 13.54 -11.43 9.20
CA ALA A 18 14.97 -11.34 8.95
C ALA A 18 15.51 -9.88 8.98
N GLY A 19 14.66 -8.89 9.28
CA GLY A 19 15.04 -7.49 9.40
C GLY A 19 15.20 -6.77 8.05
N ILE A 20 14.71 -7.37 6.97
CA ILE A 20 14.81 -6.79 5.63
C ILE A 20 13.54 -5.96 5.37
N PRO A 21 13.66 -4.63 5.12
CA PRO A 21 12.53 -3.80 4.73
C PRO A 21 11.91 -4.27 3.42
N VAL A 22 10.59 -4.21 3.33
CA VAL A 22 9.84 -4.64 2.15
C VAL A 22 9.13 -3.46 1.49
N ILE A 23 9.28 -3.37 0.17
CA ILE A 23 8.48 -2.50 -0.70
C ILE A 23 7.67 -3.42 -1.62
N THR A 24 6.36 -3.26 -1.68
CA THR A 24 5.45 -4.06 -2.52
C THR A 24 4.56 -3.16 -3.39
N MET A 25 3.93 -3.74 -4.40
CA MET A 25 2.89 -3.13 -5.26
C MET A 25 1.63 -4.01 -5.25
N ASP A 26 1.38 -4.67 -4.12
CA ASP A 26 0.31 -5.67 -3.97
C ASP A 26 -0.69 -5.11 -2.98
N SER A 27 -1.63 -4.32 -3.50
CA SER A 27 -2.60 -3.61 -2.68
C SER A 27 -3.61 -4.56 -2.02
N GLU A 28 -3.90 -5.71 -2.63
CA GLU A 28 -4.65 -6.79 -2.01
C GLU A 28 -3.93 -7.32 -0.76
N LEU A 29 -2.61 -7.50 -0.79
CA LEU A 29 -1.84 -7.86 0.39
C LEU A 29 -1.89 -6.76 1.45
N GLN A 30 -1.71 -5.48 1.06
CA GLN A 30 -1.74 -4.37 2.01
C GLN A 30 -3.08 -4.30 2.76
N ILE A 31 -4.21 -4.44 2.05
CA ILE A 31 -5.54 -4.39 2.68
C ILE A 31 -5.86 -5.64 3.49
N THR A 32 -5.34 -6.81 3.10
CA THR A 32 -5.65 -8.08 3.76
C THR A 32 -4.78 -8.32 5.00
N THR A 33 -3.47 -8.16 4.88
CA THR A 33 -2.50 -8.53 5.94
C THR A 33 -1.43 -7.47 6.23
N GLY A 34 -1.40 -6.36 5.48
CA GLY A 34 -0.41 -5.29 5.64
C GLY A 34 -0.32 -4.75 7.08
N SER A 35 -1.46 -4.51 7.73
CA SER A 35 -1.51 -4.05 9.14
C SER A 35 -0.90 -5.03 10.15
N TRP A 36 -0.89 -6.33 9.84
CA TRP A 36 -0.26 -7.34 10.69
C TRP A 36 1.24 -7.45 10.39
N LEU A 37 1.63 -7.38 9.11
CA LEU A 37 3.03 -7.38 8.69
C LEU A 37 3.78 -6.14 9.19
N SER A 38 3.15 -4.96 9.21
CA SER A 38 3.76 -3.71 9.69
C SER A 38 4.12 -3.73 11.18
N LYS A 39 3.47 -4.59 11.98
CA LYS A 39 3.83 -4.80 13.39
C LYS A 39 5.12 -5.62 13.56
N LYS A 40 5.56 -6.32 12.51
CA LYS A 40 6.77 -7.16 12.53
C LYS A 40 8.01 -6.46 11.99
N GLY A 41 7.83 -5.39 11.21
CA GLY A 41 8.91 -4.60 10.65
C GLY A 41 8.42 -3.68 9.53
N LEU A 42 9.36 -3.10 8.78
CA LEU A 42 9.03 -2.08 7.79
C LEU A 42 8.49 -2.73 6.50
N ILE A 43 7.23 -2.44 6.19
CA ILE A 43 6.59 -2.73 4.91
C ILE A 43 5.95 -1.44 4.38
N THR A 44 6.09 -1.17 3.08
CA THR A 44 5.48 -0.01 2.44
C THR A 44 5.01 -0.36 1.03
N GLU A 45 4.00 0.37 0.55
CA GLU A 45 3.54 0.31 -0.84
C GLU A 45 4.44 1.20 -1.70
N ALA A 46 4.75 0.77 -2.91
CA ALA A 46 5.54 1.55 -3.84
C ALA A 46 4.73 2.73 -4.41
N GLU A 47 5.43 3.82 -4.67
CA GLU A 47 4.91 4.95 -5.43
C GLU A 47 4.83 4.54 -6.90
N GLY A 48 3.65 4.15 -7.38
CA GLY A 48 3.47 3.72 -8.76
C GLY A 48 2.09 3.11 -9.04
N ASP A 49 1.44 2.60 -8.00
CA ASP A 49 0.00 2.28 -8.05
C ASP A 49 -0.83 3.41 -7.40
N GLN A 50 -2.15 3.36 -7.59
CA GLN A 50 -3.09 4.35 -7.10
C GLN A 50 -2.93 4.65 -5.60
N PRO A 51 -2.84 3.67 -4.66
CA PRO A 51 -2.72 3.98 -3.24
C PRO A 51 -1.43 4.75 -2.90
N GLY A 52 -0.30 4.33 -3.48
CA GLY A 52 0.98 5.02 -3.30
C GLY A 52 0.97 6.44 -3.86
N SER A 53 0.43 6.62 -5.07
CA SER A 53 0.34 7.93 -5.73
C SER A 53 -0.55 8.92 -4.95
N ILE A 54 -1.68 8.44 -4.42
CA ILE A 54 -2.58 9.24 -3.58
C ILE A 54 -1.91 9.59 -2.25
N ALA A 55 -1.12 8.70 -1.67
CA ALA A 55 -0.40 8.96 -0.43
C ALA A 55 0.66 10.07 -0.58
N VAL A 56 1.33 10.15 -1.75
CA VAL A 56 2.25 11.24 -2.08
C VAL A 56 1.47 12.56 -2.21
N LEU A 57 0.40 12.58 -3.02
CA LEU A 57 -0.44 13.77 -3.20
C LEU A 57 -0.99 14.29 -1.87
N TYR A 58 -1.40 13.39 -0.97
CA TYR A 58 -1.88 13.76 0.35
C TYR A 58 -0.82 14.52 1.16
N LYS A 59 0.43 14.04 1.16
CA LYS A 59 1.54 14.71 1.85
C LYS A 59 1.78 16.11 1.28
N ASP A 60 1.73 16.26 -0.05
CA ASP A 60 1.93 17.55 -0.71
C ASP A 60 0.81 18.55 -0.37
N VAL A 61 -0.45 18.11 -0.41
CA VAL A 61 -1.62 18.95 -0.09
C VAL A 61 -1.58 19.43 1.37
N LEU A 62 -1.20 18.54 2.30
CA LEU A 62 -1.01 18.92 3.70
C LEU A 62 0.14 19.92 3.88
N ALA A 63 1.25 19.74 3.16
CA ALA A 63 2.39 20.66 3.23
C ALA A 63 2.04 22.07 2.73
N MET A 64 1.04 22.19 1.85
CA MET A 64 0.49 23.48 1.40
C MET A 64 -0.51 24.12 2.39
N GLY A 65 -0.85 23.43 3.49
CA GLY A 65 -1.80 23.92 4.49
C GLY A 65 -3.27 23.70 4.14
N PHE A 66 -3.56 22.82 3.18
CA PHE A 66 -4.93 22.46 2.83
C PHE A 66 -5.44 21.27 3.63
N GLU A 67 -6.77 21.18 3.79
CA GLU A 67 -7.48 20.04 4.37
C GLU A 67 -8.23 19.28 3.27
N PRO A 68 -7.70 18.15 2.78
CA PRO A 68 -8.33 17.39 1.70
C PRO A 68 -9.62 16.72 2.20
N LEU A 69 -10.74 17.03 1.52
CA LEU A 69 -12.06 16.45 1.85
C LEU A 69 -12.24 15.02 1.31
N VAL A 70 -11.65 14.74 0.15
CA VAL A 70 -11.77 13.44 -0.54
C VAL A 70 -10.44 13.12 -1.23
N LEU A 71 -9.97 11.89 -1.06
CA LEU A 71 -8.87 11.29 -1.81
C LEU A 71 -9.41 10.05 -2.53
N GLY A 72 -9.25 9.99 -3.84
CA GLY A 72 -9.78 8.87 -4.61
C GLY A 72 -9.40 8.93 -6.06
N ASN A 73 -9.75 7.87 -6.78
CA ASN A 73 -9.64 7.77 -8.23
C ASN A 73 -11.03 7.60 -8.82
N ILE A 74 -11.20 8.04 -10.06
CA ILE A 74 -12.46 7.98 -10.78
C ILE A 74 -12.25 7.04 -11.96
N LYS A 75 -13.09 6.00 -12.04
CA LYS A 75 -13.23 5.19 -13.25
C LYS A 75 -14.46 5.68 -14.02
N GLY A 76 -14.50 5.41 -15.32
CA GLY A 76 -15.69 5.65 -16.13
C GLY A 76 -16.83 4.71 -15.73
N PHE A 77 -17.56 4.19 -16.71
CA PHE A 77 -18.61 3.21 -16.42
C PHE A 77 -18.00 1.86 -16.02
N LEU A 78 -18.52 1.28 -14.93
CA LEU A 78 -18.25 -0.09 -14.54
C LEU A 78 -19.27 -1.01 -15.22
N ASN A 79 -18.81 -2.19 -15.67
CA ASN A 79 -19.68 -3.26 -16.13
C ASN A 79 -19.72 -4.31 -15.01
N HIS A 80 -20.88 -4.47 -14.38
CA HIS A 80 -21.10 -5.35 -13.23
C HIS A 80 -21.72 -6.67 -13.65
#